data_AF-A0A482VT36-F1
#
_entry.id   AF-A0A482VT36-F1
#
_cell.length_a   1.000
_cell.length_b   1.000
_cell.length_c   1.000
_cell.angle_alpha   90.00
_cell.angle_beta   90.00
_cell.angle_gamma   90.00
#
_symmetry.space_group_name_H-M   'P 1'
#
loop_
_entity.id
_entity.type
_entity.pdbx_description
1 polymer ?
#
loop_
_entity_poly.entity_id
_entity_poly.type
_entity_poly.pdbx_seq_one_letter_code
_entity_poly.pdbx_strand_id
1 'polypeptide(L)'
;MSFHYNHRLPRCVSNYQLDNNTIHLVHSAHKWTPKQIKLVENITHFFPNHTINLLVIKDQFNLNETVKYIPAATLKRVTPRHVQEIKPFAELQARHPNIHVTYITYQSIFEKTPLFLNWPYLNEQMKIFAARVLQMWQFGGLSFDLLEFRIPQPKRFQNETDYAERKLKKFLRRGLEKFEKLSPEMVSVDRNGLHMEAKTPCHAFFDNVFMKLRRAHQKSTPRSVLTGALYTFCADGVIDSDFCQNRNIILF
;
A
#
# COMPACT_ATOMS: atom_id res chain seq x y z
N MET A 1 16.99 -6.63 34.85
CA MET A 1 17.07 -7.37 33.58
C MET A 1 16.66 -6.43 32.46
N SER A 2 17.62 -5.85 31.72
CA SER A 2 17.32 -5.08 30.51
C SER A 2 17.14 -6.07 29.35
N PHE A 3 15.92 -6.15 28.82
CA PHE A 3 15.71 -6.84 27.56
C PHE A 3 16.32 -5.97 26.45
N HIS A 4 17.54 -6.30 26.03
CA HIS A 4 18.07 -5.81 24.76
C HIS A 4 17.24 -6.43 23.64
N TYR A 5 16.12 -5.79 23.30
CA TYR A 5 15.44 -6.04 22.04
C TYR A 5 16.40 -5.62 20.94
N ASN A 6 17.16 -6.59 20.42
CA ASN A 6 17.80 -6.45 19.12
C ASN A 6 16.69 -6.05 18.14
N HIS A 7 16.69 -4.78 17.75
CA HIS A 7 15.81 -4.25 16.72
C HIS A 7 16.16 -5.00 15.45
N ARG A 8 15.48 -6.12 15.20
CA ARG A 8 15.53 -6.87 13.94
C ARG A 8 14.82 -6.02 12.89
N LEU A 9 15.40 -4.86 12.57
CA LEU A 9 15.04 -4.19 11.34
C LEU A 9 15.44 -5.14 10.22
N PRO A 10 14.53 -5.41 9.25
CA PRO A 10 14.92 -6.16 8.07
C PRO A 10 16.16 -5.50 7.46
N ARG A 11 17.05 -6.23 6.79
CA ARG A 11 18.18 -5.57 6.13
C ARG A 11 17.66 -4.86 4.88
N CYS A 12 18.18 -3.66 4.66
CA CYS A 12 18.07 -2.98 3.38
C CYS A 12 18.61 -3.87 2.28
N VAL A 13 17.85 -4.00 1.20
CA VAL A 13 18.31 -4.75 0.03
C VAL A 13 19.29 -3.83 -0.73
N SER A 14 20.54 -3.74 -0.26
CA SER A 14 21.54 -2.80 -0.81
C SER A 14 22.07 -3.20 -2.20
N ASN A 15 21.87 -4.45 -2.61
CA ASN A 15 22.53 -5.03 -3.79
C ASN A 15 21.60 -5.38 -4.94
N TYR A 16 20.29 -5.13 -4.83
CA TYR A 16 19.45 -5.18 -6.01
C TYR A 16 19.49 -3.80 -6.66
N GLN A 17 19.91 -3.74 -7.92
CA GLN A 17 19.53 -2.65 -8.83
C GLN A 17 18.01 -2.71 -8.96
N LEU A 18 17.32 -2.19 -7.96
CA LEU A 18 15.89 -2.01 -8.01
C LEU A 18 15.69 -0.89 -9.01
N ASP A 19 15.11 -1.26 -10.14
CA ASP A 19 14.69 -0.27 -11.11
C ASP A 19 13.68 0.64 -10.40
N ASN A 20 13.97 1.95 -10.37
CA ASN A 20 13.11 2.97 -9.75
C ASN A 20 11.69 2.95 -10.36
N ASN A 21 11.52 2.24 -11.48
CA ASN A 21 10.28 1.98 -12.19
C ASN A 21 9.42 0.88 -11.55
N THR A 22 9.39 0.77 -10.22
CA THR A 22 8.56 -0.25 -9.53
C THR A 22 7.39 0.40 -8.78
N ILE A 23 6.18 -0.14 -8.98
CA ILE A 23 4.97 0.23 -8.26
C ILE A 23 4.56 -0.92 -7.35
N HIS A 24 4.53 -0.66 -6.04
CA HIS A 24 4.13 -1.60 -5.01
C HIS A 24 2.67 -1.41 -4.63
N LEU A 25 1.84 -2.38 -4.98
CA LEU A 25 0.43 -2.45 -4.61
C LEU A 25 0.23 -3.54 -3.57
N VAL A 26 -0.57 -3.25 -2.55
CA VAL A 26 -0.90 -4.22 -1.50
C VAL A 26 -2.40 -4.20 -1.29
N HIS A 27 -3.01 -5.39 -1.26
CA HIS A 27 -4.43 -5.53 -1.02
C HIS A 27 -4.71 -6.86 -0.32
N SER A 28 -5.73 -6.91 0.52
CA SER A 28 -6.16 -8.16 1.15
C SER A 28 -6.76 -9.14 0.13
N ALA A 29 -6.84 -10.43 0.46
CA ALA A 29 -7.45 -11.43 -0.41
C ALA A 29 -8.99 -11.38 -0.42
N HIS A 30 -9.61 -10.42 0.29
CA HIS A 30 -11.06 -10.27 0.19
C HIS A 30 -11.49 -9.96 -1.25
N LYS A 31 -12.79 -10.14 -1.53
CA LYS A 31 -13.36 -10.02 -2.87
C LYS A 31 -13.00 -8.68 -3.52
N TRP A 32 -12.12 -8.76 -4.51
CA TRP A 32 -11.77 -7.65 -5.38
C TRP A 32 -12.99 -7.18 -6.15
N THR A 33 -13.21 -5.87 -6.15
CA THR A 33 -14.28 -5.26 -6.93
C THR A 33 -13.81 -5.01 -8.38
N PRO A 34 -14.73 -5.01 -9.36
CA PRO A 34 -14.38 -4.61 -10.73
C PRO A 34 -13.72 -3.22 -10.81
N LYS A 35 -14.06 -2.30 -9.90
CA LYS A 35 -13.43 -0.98 -9.80
C LYS A 35 -11.96 -1.06 -9.44
N GLN A 36 -11.58 -1.96 -8.51
CA GLN A 36 -10.18 -2.15 -8.11
C GLN A 36 -9.37 -2.82 -9.22
N ILE A 37 -9.93 -3.82 -9.92
CA ILE A 37 -9.27 -4.42 -11.08
C ILE A 37 -9.04 -3.37 -12.17
N LYS A 38 -10.08 -2.60 -12.52
CA LYS A 38 -9.97 -1.49 -13.48
C LYS A 38 -8.97 -0.42 -13.02
N LEU A 39 -8.84 -0.20 -11.72
CA LEU A 39 -7.83 0.73 -11.21
C LEU A 39 -6.41 0.21 -11.46
N VAL A 40 -6.14 -1.08 -11.21
CA VAL A 40 -4.84 -1.69 -11.52
C VAL A 40 -4.55 -1.63 -13.03
N GLU A 41 -5.54 -1.89 -13.88
CA GLU A 41 -5.44 -1.72 -15.34
C GLU A 41 -5.18 -0.26 -15.74
N ASN A 42 -5.78 0.72 -15.06
CA ASN A 42 -5.46 2.12 -15.34
C ASN A 42 -4.01 2.44 -14.95
N ILE A 43 -3.50 1.89 -13.84
CA ILE A 43 -2.10 2.11 -13.43
C ILE A 43 -1.14 1.59 -14.51
N THR A 44 -1.38 0.41 -15.10
CA THR A 44 -0.53 -0.08 -16.21
C THR A 44 -0.55 0.85 -17.42
N HIS A 45 -1.68 1.48 -17.71
CA HIS A 45 -1.79 2.43 -18.81
C HIS A 45 -1.03 3.75 -18.54
N PHE A 46 -1.08 4.27 -17.31
CA PHE A 46 -0.36 5.50 -16.95
C PHE A 46 1.15 5.28 -16.73
N PHE A 47 1.55 4.05 -16.40
CA PHE A 47 2.93 3.68 -16.11
C PHE A 47 3.36 2.48 -16.98
N PRO A 48 3.38 2.61 -18.32
CA PRO A 48 3.61 1.48 -19.22
C PRO A 48 5.00 0.85 -19.07
N ASN A 49 5.98 1.65 -18.62
CA ASN A 49 7.37 1.20 -18.43
C ASN A 49 7.66 0.77 -16.98
N HIS A 50 6.65 0.75 -16.11
CA HIS A 50 6.85 0.34 -14.72
C HIS A 50 6.44 -1.11 -14.50
N THR A 51 7.20 -1.79 -13.65
CA THR A 51 6.83 -3.08 -13.09
C THR A 51 5.86 -2.87 -11.93
N ILE A 52 4.72 -3.56 -11.97
CA ILE A 52 3.71 -3.50 -10.92
C ILE A 52 3.80 -4.78 -10.07
N ASN A 53 4.29 -4.62 -8.85
CA ASN A 53 4.33 -5.70 -7.86
C ASN A 53 3.06 -5.63 -7.01
N LEU A 54 2.13 -6.55 -7.25
CA LEU A 54 0.88 -6.66 -6.52
C LEU A 54 0.96 -7.77 -5.46
N LEU A 55 1.03 -7.39 -4.20
CA LEU A 55 0.91 -8.30 -3.05
C LEU A 55 -0.56 -8.52 -2.71
N VAL A 56 -1.02 -9.77 -2.85
CA VAL A 56 -2.36 -10.20 -2.45
C VAL A 56 -2.25 -10.97 -1.13
N ILE A 57 -2.74 -10.36 -0.05
CA ILE A 57 -2.58 -10.89 1.31
C ILE A 57 -3.67 -11.91 1.61
N LYS A 58 -3.32 -13.20 1.63
CA LYS A 58 -4.20 -14.29 2.01
C LYS A 58 -4.41 -14.29 3.52
N ASP A 59 -5.66 -14.50 3.93
CA ASP A 59 -5.97 -14.79 5.31
C ASP A 59 -5.45 -16.19 5.65
N GLN A 60 -4.78 -16.33 6.80
CA GLN A 60 -4.07 -17.57 7.14
C GLN A 60 -5.00 -18.77 7.32
N PHE A 61 -6.29 -18.51 7.49
CA PHE A 61 -7.32 -19.50 7.80
C PHE A 61 -8.05 -20.06 6.59
N ASN A 62 -7.76 -19.60 5.37
CA ASN A 62 -8.44 -20.11 4.17
C ASN A 62 -7.48 -20.23 2.97
N LEU A 63 -6.62 -21.24 3.00
CA LEU A 63 -5.91 -21.71 1.81
C LEU A 63 -6.85 -22.30 0.74
N ASN A 64 -8.14 -22.51 1.08
CA ASN A 64 -9.16 -23.11 0.22
C ASN A 64 -10.29 -22.15 -0.21
N GLU A 65 -10.27 -20.85 0.16
CA GLU A 65 -11.32 -19.94 -0.31
C GLU A 65 -11.14 -19.53 -1.77
N THR A 66 -12.02 -20.11 -2.58
CA THR A 66 -12.24 -19.76 -3.98
C THR A 66 -12.84 -18.36 -4.09
N VAL A 67 -12.20 -17.49 -4.89
CA VAL A 67 -12.70 -16.15 -5.20
C VAL A 67 -13.98 -16.29 -6.04
N LYS A 68 -15.15 -16.24 -5.41
CA LYS A 68 -16.44 -16.22 -6.11
C LYS A 68 -16.69 -14.84 -6.74
N TYR A 69 -16.41 -14.71 -8.04
CA TYR A 69 -16.88 -13.60 -8.87
C TYR A 69 -18.39 -13.76 -9.12
N ILE A 70 -19.19 -12.76 -8.72
CA ILE A 70 -20.63 -12.72 -9.01
C ILE A 70 -20.86 -11.48 -9.89
N PRO A 71 -21.15 -11.65 -11.19
CA PRO A 71 -21.55 -10.54 -12.06
C PRO A 71 -22.85 -9.90 -11.52
N ALA A 72 -22.94 -8.57 -11.61
CA ALA A 72 -24.05 -7.79 -11.05
C ALA A 72 -25.42 -7.99 -11.75
N ALA A 73 -25.55 -8.93 -12.68
CA ALA A 73 -26.71 -9.04 -13.59
C ALA A 73 -27.59 -10.30 -13.41
N THR A 74 -27.35 -11.18 -12.43
CA THR A 74 -28.08 -12.47 -12.41
C THR A 74 -28.56 -12.89 -11.02
N LEU A 75 -29.61 -12.23 -10.53
CA LEU A 75 -30.53 -12.78 -9.53
C LEU A 75 -31.73 -13.41 -10.24
N LYS A 76 -31.56 -14.62 -10.79
CA LYS A 76 -32.65 -15.55 -11.07
C LYS A 76 -32.13 -16.95 -11.42
N ARG A 77 -32.62 -17.93 -10.64
CA ARG A 77 -32.52 -19.40 -10.75
C ARG A 77 -31.12 -20.02 -10.88
N VAL A 78 -30.72 -20.63 -9.77
CA VAL A 78 -29.54 -21.48 -9.60
C VAL A 78 -29.75 -22.80 -10.35
N THR A 79 -29.01 -22.99 -11.43
CA THR A 79 -28.50 -24.31 -11.85
C THR A 79 -27.03 -24.42 -11.43
N PRO A 80 -26.54 -25.63 -11.08
CA PRO A 80 -25.14 -25.83 -10.74
C PRO A 80 -24.28 -25.72 -12.01
N ARG A 81 -23.98 -24.48 -12.41
CA ARG A 81 -22.95 -24.21 -13.41
C ARG A 81 -21.60 -24.50 -12.78
N HIS A 82 -20.81 -25.29 -13.51
CA HIS A 82 -19.37 -25.45 -13.33
C HIS A 82 -18.77 -24.08 -12.97
N VAL A 83 -18.38 -23.91 -11.70
CA VAL A 83 -17.74 -22.69 -11.22
C VAL A 83 -16.33 -22.73 -11.82
N GLN A 84 -16.18 -22.16 -13.01
CA GLN A 84 -14.85 -21.87 -13.54
C GLN A 84 -14.17 -20.97 -12.52
N GLU A 85 -13.06 -21.48 -11.99
CA GLU A 85 -12.15 -20.75 -11.12
C GLU A 85 -11.49 -19.65 -11.97
N ILE A 86 -12.23 -18.58 -12.24
CA ILE A 86 -11.65 -17.39 -12.86
C ILE A 86 -10.72 -16.81 -11.82
N LYS A 87 -9.42 -17.12 -11.92
CA LYS A 87 -8.38 -16.42 -11.17
C LYS A 87 -8.29 -15.02 -11.79
N PRO A 88 -8.90 -13.98 -11.20
CA PRO A 88 -9.04 -12.68 -11.86
C PRO A 88 -7.69 -12.06 -12.22
N PHE A 89 -6.63 -12.49 -11.53
CA PHE A 89 -5.26 -12.06 -11.77
C PHE A 89 -4.58 -12.77 -12.93
N ALA A 90 -4.93 -14.01 -13.26
CA ALA A 90 -4.31 -14.72 -14.38
C ALA A 90 -4.64 -14.03 -15.71
N GLU A 91 -5.91 -13.63 -15.89
CA GLU A 91 -6.33 -12.83 -17.05
C GLU A 91 -5.69 -11.44 -17.04
N LEU A 92 -5.59 -10.80 -15.87
CA LEU A 92 -4.97 -9.49 -15.73
C LEU A 92 -3.48 -9.52 -16.14
N GLN A 93 -2.74 -10.55 -15.69
CA GLN A 93 -1.33 -10.75 -16.04
C GLN A 93 -1.16 -11.12 -17.52
N ALA A 94 -2.09 -11.89 -18.09
CA ALA A 94 -2.08 -12.19 -19.53
C ALA A 94 -2.27 -10.94 -20.39
N ARG A 95 -3.11 -9.99 -19.95
CA ARG A 95 -3.30 -8.68 -20.63
C ARG A 95 -2.17 -7.69 -20.35
N HIS A 96 -1.53 -7.78 -19.19
CA HIS A 96 -0.52 -6.84 -18.72
C HIS A 96 0.69 -7.60 -18.12
N PRO A 97 1.68 -7.98 -18.95
CA PRO A 97 2.81 -8.80 -18.51
C PRO A 97 3.74 -8.10 -17.51
N ASN A 98 3.65 -6.78 -17.38
CA ASN A 98 4.37 -6.00 -16.36
C ASN A 98 3.75 -6.09 -14.96
N ILE A 99 2.64 -6.80 -14.78
CA ILE A 99 2.06 -7.10 -13.47
C ILE A 99 2.60 -8.42 -12.93
N HIS A 100 3.23 -8.36 -11.75
CA HIS A 100 3.64 -9.52 -10.98
C HIS A 100 2.78 -9.66 -9.73
N VAL A 101 1.99 -10.72 -9.67
CA VAL A 101 1.11 -11.00 -8.52
C VAL A 101 1.79 -11.98 -7.57
N THR A 102 1.97 -11.57 -6.32
CA THR A 102 2.52 -12.42 -5.26
C THR A 102 1.47 -12.63 -4.18
N TYR A 103 1.14 -13.89 -3.91
CA TYR A 103 0.26 -14.25 -2.80
C TYR A 103 1.09 -14.45 -1.53
N ILE A 104 0.75 -13.75 -0.45
CA ILE A 104 1.53 -13.77 0.79
C ILE A 104 0.61 -13.67 2.01
N THR A 105 1.11 -13.92 3.22
CA THR A 105 0.36 -13.73 4.48
C THR A 105 0.98 -12.62 5.32
N TYR A 106 0.20 -12.00 6.22
CA TYR A 106 0.75 -11.01 7.15
C TYR A 106 1.89 -11.56 8.01
N GLN A 107 1.79 -12.81 8.46
CA GLN A 107 2.87 -13.46 9.20
C GLN A 107 4.15 -13.49 8.38
N SER A 108 4.09 -13.88 7.11
CA SER A 108 5.27 -13.92 6.23
C SER A 108 5.84 -12.52 5.96
N ILE A 109 4.99 -11.51 5.74
CA ILE A 109 5.42 -10.11 5.57
C ILE A 109 6.18 -9.62 6.80
N PHE A 110 5.64 -9.87 8.00
CA PHE A 110 6.13 -9.26 9.24
C PHE A 110 7.09 -10.13 10.06
N GLU A 111 7.33 -11.38 9.66
CA GLU A 111 8.15 -12.38 10.38
C GLU A 111 9.50 -11.83 10.85
N LYS A 112 10.17 -11.08 9.97
CA LYS A 112 11.52 -10.55 10.18
C LYS A 112 11.53 -9.04 10.41
N THR A 113 10.46 -8.53 11.02
CA THR A 113 10.28 -7.08 11.22
C THR A 113 9.97 -6.76 12.68
N PRO A 114 10.17 -5.51 13.14
CA PRO A 114 9.72 -5.08 14.46
C PRO A 114 8.21 -5.18 14.73
N LEU A 115 7.40 -5.43 13.69
CA LEU A 115 5.96 -5.63 13.82
C LEU A 115 5.56 -7.09 14.05
N PHE A 116 6.49 -8.06 14.05
CA PHE A 116 6.15 -9.48 14.20
C PHE A 116 5.17 -9.79 15.35
N LEU A 117 5.39 -9.18 16.51
CA LEU A 117 4.54 -9.38 17.69
C LEU A 117 3.32 -8.46 17.73
N ASN A 118 3.32 -7.36 16.98
CA ASN A 118 2.34 -6.28 17.12
C ASN A 118 1.33 -6.19 15.97
N TRP A 119 1.66 -6.73 14.78
CA TRP A 119 0.76 -6.71 13.62
C TRP A 119 -0.61 -7.35 13.88
N PRO A 120 -0.79 -8.38 14.74
CA PRO A 120 -2.11 -8.93 15.00
C PRO A 120 -3.06 -7.94 15.68
N TYR A 121 -2.54 -6.94 16.39
CA TYR A 121 -3.33 -5.93 17.11
C TYR A 121 -3.68 -4.70 16.25
N LEU A 122 -3.14 -4.62 15.03
CA LEU A 122 -3.51 -3.58 14.08
C LEU A 122 -4.87 -3.88 13.45
N ASN A 123 -5.65 -2.84 13.17
CA ASN A 123 -6.81 -3.02 12.29
C ASN A 123 -6.35 -3.30 10.85
N GLU A 124 -7.24 -3.82 10.01
CA GLU A 124 -6.90 -4.30 8.68
C GLU A 124 -6.30 -3.21 7.77
N GLN A 125 -6.85 -1.99 7.82
CA GLN A 125 -6.29 -0.84 7.11
C GLN A 125 -4.84 -0.55 7.53
N MET A 126 -4.56 -0.62 8.83
CA MET A 126 -3.22 -0.40 9.36
C MET A 126 -2.26 -1.52 9.00
N LYS A 127 -2.72 -2.77 8.86
CA LYS A 127 -1.87 -3.88 8.38
C LYS A 127 -1.47 -3.69 6.92
N ILE A 128 -2.41 -3.32 6.05
CA ILE A 128 -2.14 -3.02 4.64
C ILE A 128 -1.18 -1.82 4.53
N PHE A 129 -1.45 -0.76 5.28
CA PHE A 129 -0.57 0.41 5.34
C PHE A 129 0.85 0.02 5.81
N ALA A 130 0.98 -0.79 6.85
CA ALA A 130 2.27 -1.27 7.35
C ALA A 130 3.02 -2.12 6.32
N ALA A 131 2.31 -3.00 5.60
CA ALA A 131 2.91 -3.78 4.51
C ALA A 131 3.40 -2.89 3.37
N ARG A 132 2.65 -1.85 3.00
CA ARG A 132 3.07 -0.86 2.00
C ARG A 132 4.30 -0.07 2.45
N VAL A 133 4.31 0.43 3.69
CA VAL A 133 5.47 1.13 4.26
C VAL A 133 6.70 0.21 4.24
N LEU A 134 6.55 -1.07 4.55
CA LEU A 134 7.63 -2.03 4.47
C LEU A 134 8.15 -2.19 3.03
N GLN A 135 7.27 -2.29 2.03
CA GLN A 135 7.69 -2.33 0.63
C GLN A 135 8.47 -1.08 0.23
N MET A 136 7.97 0.10 0.57
CA MET A 136 8.65 1.37 0.30
C MET A 136 10.01 1.44 1.01
N TRP A 137 10.09 0.95 2.25
CA TRP A 137 11.33 0.90 3.01
C TRP A 137 12.32 -0.11 2.43
N GLN A 138 11.87 -1.27 1.94
CA GLN A 138 12.78 -2.28 1.40
C GLN A 138 13.25 -1.97 -0.02
N PHE A 139 12.38 -1.36 -0.83
CA PHE A 139 12.55 -1.31 -2.28
C PHE A 139 12.47 0.09 -2.89
N GLY A 140 11.99 1.11 -2.16
CA GLY A 140 11.65 2.40 -2.75
C GLY A 140 10.44 2.30 -3.69
N GLY A 141 10.48 3.05 -4.80
CA GLY A 141 9.47 3.08 -5.84
C GLY A 141 8.25 3.94 -5.51
N LEU A 142 7.09 3.50 -6.01
CA LEU A 142 5.79 4.13 -5.82
C LEU A 142 4.85 3.17 -5.09
N SER A 143 3.94 3.68 -4.26
CA SER A 143 2.87 2.84 -3.71
C SER A 143 1.54 3.58 -3.60
N PHE A 144 0.47 2.86 -3.94
CA PHE A 144 -0.90 3.34 -3.93
C PHE A 144 -1.78 2.50 -3.01
N ASP A 145 -2.68 3.17 -2.29
CA ASP A 145 -3.76 2.48 -1.58
C ASP A 145 -4.82 2.08 -2.60
N LEU A 146 -5.04 0.78 -2.75
CA LEU A 146 -6.10 0.22 -3.60
C LEU A 146 -7.44 0.27 -2.86
N LEU A 147 -7.80 1.48 -2.40
CA LEU A 147 -9.02 1.84 -1.66
C LEU A 147 -9.91 0.65 -1.39
N GLU A 148 -9.74 0.02 -0.23
CA GLU A 148 -10.69 -0.98 0.21
C GLU A 148 -12.00 -0.24 0.50
N PHE A 149 -12.91 -0.22 -0.48
CA PHE A 149 -14.28 0.27 -0.31
C PHE A 149 -15.05 -0.69 0.60
N ARG A 150 -14.63 -0.81 1.85
CA ARG A 150 -15.42 -1.48 2.86
C ARG A 150 -16.48 -0.49 3.30
N ILE A 151 -17.71 -0.90 3.08
CA ILE A 151 -18.96 -0.29 3.51
C ILE A 151 -19.53 0.68 2.46
N PRO A 152 -20.77 0.44 1.96
CA PRO A 152 -21.54 1.48 1.29
C PRO A 152 -21.74 2.59 2.32
N GLN A 153 -20.90 3.61 2.22
CA GLN A 153 -21.01 4.74 3.11
C GLN A 153 -22.37 5.43 2.88
N PRO A 154 -23.03 5.94 3.93
CA PRO A 154 -24.23 6.74 3.79
C PRO A 154 -24.03 7.83 2.72
N LYS A 155 -25.08 8.25 1.99
CA LYS A 155 -25.00 9.23 0.88
C LYS A 155 -24.14 10.48 1.18
N ARG A 156 -24.01 10.89 2.45
CA ARG A 156 -23.11 11.98 2.91
C ARG A 156 -21.62 11.78 2.62
N PHE A 157 -21.17 10.54 2.41
CA PHE A 157 -19.76 10.16 2.23
C PHE A 157 -19.44 9.71 0.80
N GLN A 158 -20.41 9.73 -0.14
CA GLN A 158 -20.11 9.56 -1.57
C GLN A 158 -19.06 10.59 -2.03
N ASN A 159 -19.08 11.79 -1.44
CA ASN A 159 -18.09 12.83 -1.65
C ASN A 159 -16.64 12.41 -1.32
N GLU A 160 -16.42 11.52 -0.34
CA GLU A 160 -15.07 11.05 0.03
C GLU A 160 -14.54 10.02 -0.97
N THR A 161 -15.41 9.14 -1.48
CA THR A 161 -15.06 8.18 -2.54
C THR A 161 -14.68 8.92 -3.82
N ASP A 162 -15.51 9.88 -4.24
CA ASP A 162 -15.24 10.71 -5.40
C ASP A 162 -13.99 11.59 -5.21
N TYR A 163 -13.70 12.00 -3.97
CA TYR A 163 -12.47 12.71 -3.65
C TYR A 163 -11.24 11.83 -3.80
N ALA A 164 -11.25 10.61 -3.25
CA ALA A 164 -10.13 9.68 -3.33
C ALA A 164 -9.86 9.27 -4.79
N GLU A 165 -10.90 8.98 -5.56
CA GLU A 165 -10.77 8.67 -6.99
C GLU A 165 -10.25 9.87 -7.80
N ARG A 166 -10.74 11.10 -7.55
CA ARG A 166 -10.23 12.31 -8.20
C ARG A 166 -8.78 12.58 -7.83
N LYS A 167 -8.41 12.40 -6.56
CA LYS A 167 -7.03 12.59 -6.08
C LYS A 167 -6.11 11.57 -6.74
N LEU A 168 -6.54 10.31 -6.82
CA LEU A 168 -5.80 9.25 -7.49
C LEU A 168 -5.66 9.54 -8.99
N LYS A 169 -6.74 9.91 -9.71
CA LYS A 169 -6.65 10.31 -11.12
C LYS A 169 -5.74 11.51 -11.36
N LYS A 170 -5.83 12.54 -10.51
CA LYS A 170 -4.94 13.72 -10.58
C LYS A 170 -3.50 13.30 -10.35
N PHE A 171 -3.29 12.37 -9.43
CA PHE A 171 -1.98 11.79 -9.17
C PHE A 171 -1.49 10.96 -10.36
N LEU A 172 -2.23 9.97 -10.87
CA LEU A 172 -1.81 9.15 -12.01
C LEU A 172 -1.41 10.00 -13.23
N ARG A 173 -2.02 11.18 -13.41
CA ARG A 173 -1.67 12.13 -14.49
C ARG A 173 -0.39 12.94 -14.26
N ARG A 174 -0.02 13.26 -13.01
CA ARG A 174 1.09 14.19 -12.68
C ARG A 174 2.16 13.56 -11.78
N GLY A 175 1.88 12.38 -11.28
CA GLY A 175 2.63 11.68 -10.26
C GLY A 175 3.93 11.16 -10.80
N LEU A 176 3.93 10.69 -12.06
CA LEU A 176 5.15 10.29 -12.74
C LEU A 176 6.13 11.47 -12.86
N GLU A 177 5.67 12.61 -13.41
CA GLU A 177 6.51 13.81 -13.51
C GLU A 177 7.02 14.29 -12.15
N LYS A 178 6.20 14.18 -11.10
CA LYS A 178 6.58 14.55 -9.74
C LYS A 178 7.64 13.60 -9.19
N PHE A 179 7.43 12.30 -9.37
CA PHE A 179 8.36 11.25 -8.93
C PHE A 179 9.70 11.36 -9.64
N GLU A 180 9.71 11.60 -10.94
CA GLU A 180 10.93 11.81 -11.71
C GLU A 180 11.74 13.00 -11.22
N LYS A 181 11.07 14.07 -10.75
CA LYS A 181 11.69 15.27 -10.17
C LYS A 181 12.08 15.13 -8.70
N LEU A 182 11.62 14.09 -8.00
CA LEU A 182 11.98 13.84 -6.60
C LEU A 182 13.49 13.57 -6.51
N SER A 183 14.20 14.15 -5.54
CA SER A 183 15.62 13.81 -5.36
C SER A 183 15.78 12.38 -4.79
N PRO A 184 16.91 11.68 -5.03
CA PRO A 184 17.13 10.34 -4.47
C PRO A 184 16.98 10.26 -2.95
N GLU A 185 17.43 11.30 -2.24
CA GLU A 185 17.37 11.39 -0.77
C GLU A 185 15.99 11.77 -0.26
N MET A 186 15.03 11.94 -1.17
CA MET A 186 13.74 12.53 -0.89
C MET A 186 12.61 11.50 -0.87
N VAL A 187 11.61 11.73 -0.02
CA VAL A 187 10.35 10.95 -0.02
C VAL A 187 9.14 11.85 -0.03
N SER A 188 8.14 11.44 -0.79
CA SER A 188 6.86 12.13 -0.90
C SER A 188 5.75 11.25 -0.35
N VAL A 189 5.11 11.69 0.74
CA VAL A 189 3.97 10.97 1.33
C VAL A 189 2.80 11.91 1.54
N ASP A 190 1.61 11.49 1.12
CA ASP A 190 0.40 12.25 1.44
C ASP A 190 -0.06 12.05 2.89
N ARG A 191 -0.82 13.01 3.42
CA ARG A 191 -1.27 13.03 4.82
C ARG A 191 -2.00 11.77 5.32
N ASN A 192 -2.56 10.98 4.41
CA ASN A 192 -3.33 9.78 4.72
C ASN A 192 -2.58 8.49 4.31
N GLY A 193 -1.37 8.60 3.78
CA GLY A 193 -0.61 7.46 3.27
C GLY A 193 -1.28 6.80 2.07
N LEU A 194 -2.20 7.48 1.36
CA LEU A 194 -2.83 6.88 0.17
C LEU A 194 -1.83 6.74 -0.96
N HIS A 195 -0.81 7.59 -0.96
CA HIS A 195 0.21 7.65 -1.97
C HIS A 195 1.57 7.97 -1.32
N MET A 196 2.59 7.18 -1.70
CA MET A 196 3.94 7.23 -1.18
C MET A 196 4.95 7.06 -2.32
N GLU A 197 6.02 7.84 -2.29
CA GLU A 197 7.12 7.82 -3.27
C GLU A 197 8.46 7.83 -2.54
N ALA A 198 9.41 7.04 -3.02
CA ALA A 198 10.81 7.14 -2.65
C ALA A 198 11.70 6.61 -3.77
N LYS A 199 12.77 7.32 -4.10
CA LYS A 199 13.72 6.83 -5.11
C LYS A 199 14.71 5.82 -4.56
N THR A 200 15.03 5.89 -3.27
CA THR A 200 15.96 4.95 -2.64
C THR A 200 15.27 4.12 -1.57
N PRO A 201 15.65 2.84 -1.43
CA PRO A 201 15.22 2.05 -0.27
C PRO A 201 15.82 2.63 1.02
N CYS A 202 15.31 2.15 2.14
CA CYS A 202 15.79 2.40 3.48
C CYS A 202 15.81 3.85 3.93
N HIS A 203 14.90 4.63 3.36
CA HIS A 203 14.72 5.99 3.77
C HIS A 203 14.35 6.08 5.26
N ALA A 204 15.08 6.89 6.03
CA ALA A 204 14.94 7.01 7.48
C ALA A 204 13.51 7.39 7.89
N PHE A 205 12.80 8.16 7.06
CA PHE A 205 11.39 8.48 7.31
C PHE A 205 10.52 7.23 7.43
N PHE A 206 10.65 6.27 6.50
CA PHE A 206 9.84 5.06 6.54
C PHE A 206 10.23 4.13 7.69
N ASP A 207 11.52 4.13 8.09
CA ASP A 207 11.95 3.44 9.31
C ASP A 207 11.22 4.01 10.54
N ASN A 208 11.18 5.35 10.66
CA ASN A 208 10.45 5.99 11.76
C ASN A 208 8.95 5.69 11.71
N VAL A 209 8.31 5.75 10.53
CA VAL A 209 6.91 5.34 10.36
C VAL A 209 6.70 3.91 10.85
N PHE A 210 7.60 2.98 10.51
CA PHE A 210 7.56 1.60 10.98
C PHE A 210 7.71 1.47 12.49
N MET A 211 8.57 2.28 13.10
CA MET A 211 8.72 2.37 14.55
C MET A 211 7.49 2.94 15.25
N LYS A 212 6.78 3.89 14.63
CA LYS A 212 5.49 4.39 15.13
C LYS A 212 4.39 3.33 14.98
N LEU A 213 4.39 2.56 13.89
CA LEU A 213 3.47 1.43 13.69
C LEU A 213 3.59 0.39 14.82
N ARG A 214 4.78 0.17 15.37
CA ARG A 214 4.99 -0.75 16.50
C ARG A 214 4.18 -0.38 17.75
N ARG A 215 3.82 0.90 17.90
CA ARG A 215 3.04 1.42 19.02
C ARG A 215 1.58 1.71 18.64
N ALA A 216 1.20 1.44 17.39
CA ALA A 216 -0.16 1.64 16.93
C ALA A 216 -1.10 0.59 17.52
N HIS A 217 -2.37 0.94 17.62
CA HIS A 217 -3.44 0.10 18.15
C HIS A 217 -4.62 0.09 17.18
N GLN A 218 -5.69 -0.64 17.52
CA GLN A 218 -6.85 -0.84 16.63
C GLN A 218 -7.56 0.46 16.18
N LYS A 219 -7.40 1.57 16.91
CA LYS A 219 -8.00 2.88 16.57
C LYS A 219 -7.03 3.81 15.83
N SER A 220 -5.78 3.39 15.65
CA SER A 220 -4.79 4.18 14.92
C SER A 220 -5.18 4.24 13.43
N THR A 221 -4.78 5.34 12.80
CA THR A 221 -4.96 5.59 11.37
C THR A 221 -3.60 5.84 10.71
N PRO A 222 -3.46 5.65 9.39
CA PRO A 222 -2.24 6.01 8.68
C PRO A 222 -1.84 7.47 8.96
N ARG A 223 -2.83 8.38 8.97
CA ARG A 223 -2.62 9.79 9.29
C ARG A 223 -2.02 10.03 10.66
N SER A 224 -2.52 9.38 11.71
CA SER A 224 -1.97 9.55 13.06
C SER A 224 -0.53 9.04 13.16
N VAL A 225 -0.20 7.95 12.47
CA VAL A 225 1.15 7.37 12.45
C VAL A 225 2.11 8.27 11.69
N LEU A 226 1.73 8.73 10.49
CA LEU A 226 2.53 9.64 9.67
C LEU A 226 2.77 10.98 10.37
N THR A 227 1.76 11.53 11.03
CA THR A 227 1.91 12.77 11.81
C THR A 227 2.92 12.59 12.94
N GLY A 228 2.89 11.46 13.64
CA GLY A 228 3.86 11.14 14.69
C GLY A 228 5.29 10.94 14.18
N ALA A 229 5.47 10.41 12.98
CA ALA A 229 6.77 10.31 12.32
C ALA A 229 7.28 11.70 11.90
N LEU A 230 6.43 12.48 11.21
CA LEU A 230 6.74 13.84 10.76
C LEU A 230 7.19 14.74 11.91
N TYR A 231 6.48 14.70 13.04
CA TYR A 231 6.83 15.47 14.23
C TYR A 231 8.27 15.22 14.69
N THR A 232 8.76 13.98 14.57
CA THR A 232 10.13 13.63 14.99
C THR A 232 11.14 14.37 14.12
N PHE A 233 11.01 14.28 12.79
CA PHE A 233 11.91 14.94 11.86
C PHE A 233 11.80 16.47 11.89
N CYS A 234 10.60 17.02 12.14
CA CYS A 234 10.41 18.45 12.33
C CYS A 234 11.11 18.97 13.58
N ALA A 235 11.05 18.22 14.69
CA ALA A 235 11.71 18.60 15.93
C ALA A 235 13.23 18.57 15.79
N ASP A 236 13.76 17.64 14.98
CA ASP A 236 15.19 17.49 14.74
C ASP A 236 15.76 18.54 13.74
N GLY A 237 14.91 19.39 13.15
CA GLY A 237 15.32 20.42 12.19
C GLY A 237 15.82 19.88 10.85
N VAL A 238 15.54 18.61 10.56
CA VAL A 238 15.99 17.92 9.33
C VAL A 238 15.10 18.28 8.12
N ILE A 239 13.95 18.92 8.37
CA ILE A 239 13.01 19.34 7.33
C ILE A 239 12.91 20.85 7.29
N ASP A 240 12.73 21.40 6.09
CA ASP A 240 12.29 22.77 5.90
C ASP A 240 11.01 23.05 6.73
N SER A 241 11.06 24.15 7.48
CA SER A 241 9.99 24.62 8.35
C SER A 241 8.65 24.76 7.62
N ASP A 242 8.67 25.05 6.32
CA ASP A 242 7.46 25.19 5.51
C ASP A 242 6.70 23.85 5.40
N PHE A 243 7.40 22.71 5.36
CA PHE A 243 6.76 21.38 5.37
C PHE A 243 6.24 20.98 6.75
N CYS A 244 6.88 21.46 7.81
CA CYS A 244 6.38 21.27 9.18
C CYS A 244 5.09 22.07 9.44
N GLN A 245 4.89 23.17 8.70
CA GLN A 245 3.67 23.98 8.75
C GLN A 245 2.60 23.50 7.75
N ASN A 246 2.99 23.09 6.53
CA ASN A 246 2.07 22.61 5.49
C ASN A 246 1.77 21.11 5.57
N ARG A 247 0.67 20.76 6.23
CA ARG A 247 0.24 19.38 6.53
C ARG A 247 -0.23 18.52 5.34
N ASN A 248 0.01 18.92 4.09
CA ASN A 248 -0.66 18.31 2.93
C ASN A 248 0.20 17.33 2.12
N ILE A 249 1.51 17.59 2.01
CA ILE A 249 2.47 16.73 1.32
C ILE A 249 3.75 16.82 2.13
N ILE A 250 4.28 15.67 2.53
CA ILE A 250 5.56 15.61 3.19
C ILE A 250 6.60 15.36 2.12
N LEU A 251 7.47 16.34 1.86
CA LEU A 251 8.67 16.21 1.04
C LEU A 251 9.84 16.28 2.02
N PHE A 252 10.58 15.19 2.09
CA PHE A 252 11.95 15.15 2.60
C PHE A 252 12.85 15.13 1.41
#